data_AF-T1KTW0-F1
#
_entry.id   AF-T1KTW0-F1
#
_cell.length_a   1.000
_cell.length_b   1.000
_cell.length_c   1.000
_cell.angle_alpha   90.00
_cell.angle_beta   90.00
_cell.angle_gamma   90.00
#
_symmetry.space_group_name_H-M   'P 1'
#
loop_
_entity.id
_entity.type
_entity.pdbx_description
1 polymer ?
#
loop_
_entity_poly.entity_id
_entity_poly.type
_entity_poly.pdbx_seq_one_letter_code
_entity_poly.pdbx_strand_id
1 'polypeptide(L)'
;MAFGYIGHILWRDRNQSFHPEDPLVVDNGLGADVKFTFIDVIPGVLKKPPAGFPAKRESIAYHSFSALVAACNEWLAKNTDWEVINCETILLFFKFEDNGWQLAPQDTCFHLDGDAHSSLMALSIMIKRMDVLNTNSLCLNKNTFAKRDKTRVIVTQLWIKRRDIDVINGGTNGNELGGNEANVANSSSETTHQTICYADFKPEKDDDDDTTRFEKLETVIDRANKSIREGNVKGTPITIETLYFPANSDWEIDPEATLHVFPGKCVSIIRLFYISGADNCTEQIGIRDFTPKLLTGGGLFKKPSFENLSGTMSRASDWLANNGSLEFKNAQCLEIKVKNYKHIETNSMSHSSDRGDYLRIFRVAYTKRPTDSVQDTPDSLRPDDSNTFSPRSIFLSSVIFTPADRETSLTQIKRKLHDWVDKAIKDIRFEGANPGSQKPRLLSAETVEIFCRQFSEEDIKGETENTFQYNRIGTINCFLFMAFRVYFDVGQVGRTFRSRSVASTASRKTDSCKVL
;
A
#
# COMPACT_ATOMS: atom_id res chain seq x y z
N MET A 1 -23.75 -14.99 -13.35
CA MET A 1 -22.79 -15.59 -14.30
C MET A 1 -21.42 -15.49 -13.67
N ALA A 2 -20.88 -16.59 -13.16
CA ALA A 2 -19.55 -16.62 -12.52
C ALA A 2 -18.47 -16.72 -13.62
N PHE A 3 -17.53 -15.78 -13.62
CA PHE A 3 -16.49 -15.65 -14.63
C PHE A 3 -15.45 -16.77 -14.50
N GLY A 4 -15.34 -17.63 -15.52
CA GLY A 4 -14.22 -18.55 -15.74
C GLY A 4 -13.07 -17.94 -16.55
N TYR A 5 -12.83 -16.62 -16.42
CA TYR A 5 -12.09 -15.87 -17.43
C TYR A 5 -10.55 -15.85 -17.26
N ILE A 6 -9.98 -16.37 -16.18
CA ILE A 6 -8.54 -16.17 -15.89
C ILE A 6 -7.68 -17.41 -16.19
N GLY A 7 -8.29 -18.57 -16.45
CA GLY A 7 -7.56 -19.82 -16.77
C GLY A 7 -7.00 -19.93 -18.20
N HIS A 8 -7.27 -18.98 -19.10
CA HIS A 8 -6.99 -19.15 -20.53
C HIS A 8 -5.61 -18.65 -21.01
N ILE A 9 -4.80 -18.05 -20.14
CA ILE A 9 -3.53 -17.39 -20.51
C ILE A 9 -2.50 -18.37 -21.11
N LEU A 10 -2.55 -19.66 -20.80
CA LEU A 10 -1.60 -20.66 -21.32
C LEU A 10 -2.22 -21.79 -22.16
N TRP A 11 -3.54 -21.96 -22.15
CA TRP A 11 -4.21 -23.03 -22.88
C TRP A 11 -5.53 -22.56 -23.53
N ARG A 12 -5.42 -21.74 -24.59
CA ARG A 12 -6.43 -21.83 -25.66
C ARG A 12 -6.18 -23.11 -26.45
N ASP A 13 -7.23 -23.63 -27.09
CA ASP A 13 -7.10 -24.63 -28.14
C ASP A 13 -5.93 -24.22 -29.05
N ARG A 14 -4.94 -25.11 -29.21
CA ARG A 14 -3.76 -24.85 -30.04
C ARG A 14 -4.14 -24.50 -31.49
N ASN A 15 -5.35 -24.88 -31.89
CA ASN A 15 -5.90 -24.61 -33.21
C ASN A 15 -6.62 -23.25 -33.30
N GLN A 16 -6.88 -22.55 -32.19
CA GLN A 16 -7.53 -21.24 -32.22
C GLN A 16 -6.51 -20.13 -32.51
N SER A 17 -6.85 -19.22 -33.43
CA SER A 17 -6.07 -18.02 -33.69
C SER A 17 -5.85 -17.23 -32.39
N PHE A 18 -4.60 -16.83 -32.16
CA PHE A 18 -4.27 -15.99 -31.03
C PHE A 18 -4.75 -14.56 -31.28
N HIS A 19 -5.40 -13.98 -30.27
CA HIS A 19 -5.76 -12.57 -30.22
C HIS A 19 -5.14 -11.98 -28.97
N PRO A 20 -4.41 -10.86 -29.06
CA PRO A 20 -3.98 -10.09 -27.90
C PRO A 20 -5.15 -9.81 -26.96
N GLU A 21 -4.90 -9.85 -25.66
CA GLU A 21 -5.88 -9.61 -24.61
C GLU A 21 -5.57 -8.29 -23.92
N ASP A 22 -6.57 -7.43 -23.74
CA ASP A 22 -6.42 -6.18 -22.99
C ASP A 22 -6.16 -6.43 -21.49
N PRO A 23 -5.60 -5.46 -20.75
CA PRO A 23 -5.51 -5.54 -19.30
C PRO A 23 -6.88 -5.79 -18.65
N LEU A 24 -6.92 -6.73 -17.70
CA LEU A 24 -8.13 -7.11 -16.98
C LEU A 24 -8.23 -6.36 -15.66
N VAL A 25 -9.32 -5.61 -15.48
CA VAL A 25 -9.67 -5.00 -14.19
C VAL A 25 -10.55 -5.97 -13.40
N VAL A 26 -10.09 -6.39 -12.22
CA VAL A 26 -10.79 -7.30 -11.30
C VAL A 26 -11.48 -6.48 -10.21
N ASP A 27 -12.71 -6.09 -10.46
CA ASP A 27 -13.56 -5.25 -9.59
C ASP A 27 -14.75 -6.03 -8.99
N ASN A 28 -14.62 -7.35 -8.88
CA ASN A 28 -15.68 -8.20 -8.35
C ASN A 28 -16.11 -7.75 -6.95
N GLY A 29 -17.42 -7.50 -6.80
CA GLY A 29 -18.05 -7.26 -5.49
C GLY A 29 -18.17 -5.79 -5.07
N LEU A 30 -18.13 -4.81 -5.99
CA LEU A 30 -18.39 -3.40 -5.67
C LEU A 30 -19.88 -3.06 -5.47
N GLY A 31 -20.49 -3.69 -4.46
CA GLY A 31 -21.86 -3.36 -4.03
C GLY A 31 -21.99 -1.94 -3.49
N ALA A 32 -23.20 -1.36 -3.53
CA ALA A 32 -23.49 0.00 -3.04
C ALA A 32 -23.18 0.21 -1.54
N ASP A 33 -23.16 -0.88 -0.79
CA ASP A 33 -22.80 -0.96 0.63
C ASP A 33 -21.29 -0.92 0.87
N VAL A 34 -20.47 -1.31 -0.11
CA VAL A 34 -19.01 -1.32 0.03
C VAL A 34 -18.47 0.10 0.11
N LYS A 35 -17.84 0.40 1.25
CA LYS A 35 -17.23 1.71 1.55
C LYS A 35 -15.73 1.78 1.30
N PHE A 36 -15.04 0.65 1.41
CA PHE A 36 -13.60 0.53 1.24
C PHE A 36 -13.26 -0.85 0.73
N THR A 37 -12.39 -0.93 -0.28
CA THR A 37 -11.97 -2.17 -0.93
C THR A 37 -10.76 -1.90 -1.84
N PHE A 38 -10.41 -2.87 -2.67
CA PHE A 38 -9.44 -2.71 -3.73
C PHE A 38 -9.86 -3.41 -5.01
N ILE A 39 -9.28 -2.96 -6.11
CA ILE A 39 -9.35 -3.61 -7.42
C ILE A 39 -7.94 -3.89 -7.90
N ASP A 40 -7.79 -4.95 -8.70
CA ASP A 40 -6.51 -5.33 -9.29
C ASP A 40 -6.58 -5.18 -10.81
N VAL A 41 -5.54 -4.64 -11.42
CA VAL A 41 -5.38 -4.51 -12.87
C VAL A 41 -4.27 -5.45 -13.31
N ILE A 42 -4.67 -6.52 -14.00
CA ILE A 42 -3.82 -7.64 -14.40
C ILE A 42 -3.43 -7.43 -15.86
N PRO A 43 -2.14 -7.58 -16.24
CA PRO A 43 -1.72 -7.44 -17.63
C PRO A 43 -2.31 -8.54 -18.51
N GLY A 44 -2.84 -8.14 -19.67
CA GLY A 44 -3.25 -9.07 -20.71
C GLY A 44 -2.06 -9.54 -21.57
N VAL A 45 -2.23 -10.67 -22.27
CA VAL A 45 -1.19 -11.29 -23.10
C VAL A 45 -1.14 -10.64 -24.48
N LEU A 46 0.04 -10.15 -24.88
CA LEU A 46 0.27 -9.55 -26.21
C LEU A 46 0.82 -10.55 -27.24
N LYS A 47 1.57 -11.55 -26.80
CA LYS A 47 2.19 -12.54 -27.67
C LYS A 47 2.30 -13.89 -26.97
N LYS A 48 1.81 -14.95 -27.63
CA LYS A 48 1.98 -16.33 -27.18
C LYS A 48 3.39 -16.85 -27.43
N PRO A 49 3.86 -17.82 -26.62
CA PRO A 49 5.07 -18.55 -26.94
C PRO A 49 4.89 -19.33 -28.26
N PRO A 50 5.92 -19.44 -29.10
CA PRO A 50 5.85 -20.23 -30.33
C PRO A 50 5.54 -21.71 -30.01
N ALA A 51 4.66 -22.32 -30.79
CA ALA A 51 4.30 -23.73 -30.61
C ALA A 51 5.52 -24.65 -30.88
N GLY A 52 5.74 -25.66 -30.04
CA GLY A 52 6.51 -26.85 -30.43
C GLY A 52 7.81 -27.19 -29.68
N PHE A 53 8.22 -26.47 -28.65
CA PHE A 53 9.36 -26.83 -27.79
C PHE A 53 9.04 -26.45 -26.33
N PRO A 54 9.84 -26.81 -25.30
CA PRO A 54 9.77 -26.11 -24.01
C PRO A 54 10.12 -24.65 -24.27
N ALA A 55 9.11 -23.88 -24.69
CA ALA A 55 9.28 -22.51 -25.12
C ALA A 55 9.90 -21.77 -23.95
N LYS A 56 11.05 -21.13 -24.19
CA LYS A 56 11.63 -20.23 -23.21
C LYS A 56 10.54 -19.24 -22.82
N ARG A 57 10.21 -19.18 -21.53
CA ARG A 57 9.18 -18.28 -20.97
C ARG A 57 9.41 -16.82 -21.41
N GLU A 58 10.66 -16.47 -21.71
CA GLU A 58 11.12 -15.22 -22.33
C GLU A 58 10.41 -14.81 -23.64
N SER A 59 9.69 -15.72 -24.30
CA SER A 59 8.98 -15.42 -25.55
C SER A 59 7.56 -14.90 -25.37
N ILE A 60 7.02 -14.94 -24.15
CA ILE A 60 5.69 -14.42 -23.84
C ILE A 60 5.78 -12.93 -23.58
N ALA A 61 4.98 -12.14 -24.29
CA ALA A 61 4.88 -10.70 -24.06
C ALA A 61 3.56 -10.39 -23.36
N TYR A 62 3.63 -9.60 -22.30
CA TYR A 62 2.49 -9.07 -21.55
C TYR A 62 2.43 -7.55 -21.72
N HIS A 63 1.28 -6.96 -21.44
CA HIS A 63 1.16 -5.52 -21.32
C HIS A 63 2.16 -4.93 -20.33
N SER A 64 2.69 -3.75 -20.66
CA SER A 64 3.60 -3.00 -19.79
C SER A 64 2.90 -2.51 -18.52
N PHE A 65 3.67 -2.12 -17.51
CA PHE A 65 3.10 -1.52 -16.30
C PHE A 65 2.33 -0.22 -16.60
N SER A 66 2.84 0.63 -17.51
CA SER A 66 2.13 1.81 -18.02
C SER A 66 0.74 1.50 -18.60
N ALA A 67 0.57 0.37 -19.29
CA ALA A 67 -0.73 -0.04 -19.81
C ALA A 67 -1.71 -0.43 -18.68
N LEU A 68 -1.21 -0.94 -17.55
CA LEU A 68 -2.05 -1.20 -16.37
C LEU A 68 -2.56 0.10 -15.75
N VAL A 69 -1.69 1.11 -15.64
CA VAL A 69 -2.06 2.44 -15.14
C VAL A 69 -3.08 3.11 -16.07
N ALA A 70 -2.92 2.98 -17.39
CA ALA A 70 -3.90 3.48 -18.36
C ALA A 70 -5.28 2.82 -18.18
N ALA A 71 -5.33 1.48 -18.11
CA ALA A 71 -6.57 0.74 -17.88
C ALA A 71 -7.23 1.10 -16.53
N CYS A 72 -6.41 1.31 -15.49
CA CYS A 72 -6.87 1.79 -14.18
C CYS A 72 -7.54 3.17 -14.29
N ASN A 73 -6.94 4.11 -15.03
CA ASN A 73 -7.49 5.45 -15.23
C ASN A 73 -8.80 5.42 -16.03
N GLU A 74 -8.91 4.56 -17.04
CA GLU A 74 -10.18 4.35 -17.75
C GLU A 74 -11.28 3.81 -16.83
N TRP A 75 -10.92 2.93 -15.91
CA TRP A 75 -11.84 2.42 -14.91
C TRP A 75 -12.28 3.52 -13.93
N LEU A 76 -11.34 4.33 -13.41
CA LEU A 76 -11.64 5.45 -12.51
C LEU A 76 -12.53 6.52 -13.18
N ALA A 77 -12.31 6.79 -14.46
CA ALA A 77 -13.14 7.73 -15.22
C ALA A 77 -14.62 7.29 -15.31
N LYS A 78 -14.88 5.97 -15.25
CA LYS A 78 -16.24 5.38 -15.25
C LYS A 78 -16.82 5.23 -13.84
N ASN A 79 -15.98 5.26 -12.80
CA ASN A 79 -16.32 4.97 -11.41
C ASN A 79 -16.01 6.19 -10.52
N THR A 80 -16.58 7.33 -10.87
CA THR A 80 -16.28 8.64 -10.25
C THR A 80 -16.76 8.77 -8.81
N ASP A 81 -17.47 7.78 -8.25
CA ASP A 81 -17.85 7.73 -6.84
C ASP A 81 -16.75 7.14 -5.95
N TRP A 82 -15.61 6.74 -6.52
CA TRP A 82 -14.47 6.20 -5.79
C TRP A 82 -13.30 7.18 -5.72
N GLU A 83 -12.63 7.21 -4.57
CA GLU A 83 -11.39 7.95 -4.31
C GLU A 83 -10.24 6.97 -4.08
N VAL A 84 -9.11 7.23 -4.75
CA VAL A 84 -7.90 6.42 -4.62
C VAL A 84 -7.17 6.80 -3.34
N ILE A 85 -6.86 5.79 -2.51
CA ILE A 85 -6.20 5.98 -1.20
C ILE A 85 -4.76 5.51 -1.23
N ASN A 86 -4.50 4.42 -1.95
CA ASN A 86 -3.17 3.83 -2.06
C ASN A 86 -3.08 3.09 -3.40
N CYS A 87 -1.91 3.11 -4.01
CA CYS A 87 -1.57 2.28 -5.16
C CYS A 87 -0.48 1.31 -4.72
N GLU A 88 -0.55 0.08 -5.18
CA GLU A 88 0.46 -0.93 -4.88
C GLU A 88 0.80 -1.75 -6.12
N THR A 89 2.08 -2.05 -6.31
CA THR A 89 2.53 -3.04 -7.28
C THR A 89 2.54 -4.42 -6.61
N ILE A 90 1.70 -5.34 -7.06
CA ILE A 90 1.57 -6.69 -6.48
C ILE A 90 2.13 -7.76 -7.40
N LEU A 91 2.55 -8.89 -6.83
CA LEU A 91 2.92 -10.09 -7.56
C LEU A 91 1.78 -11.12 -7.53
N LEU A 92 1.37 -11.56 -8.71
CA LEU A 92 0.40 -12.63 -8.91
C LEU A 92 1.13 -13.90 -9.32
N PHE A 93 0.83 -15.00 -8.67
CA PHE A 93 1.57 -16.25 -8.86
C PHE A 93 0.81 -17.20 -9.80
N PHE A 94 1.58 -17.93 -10.61
CA PHE A 94 1.07 -19.03 -11.40
C PHE A 94 1.01 -20.29 -10.54
N LYS A 95 -0.05 -21.09 -10.72
CA LYS A 95 -0.26 -22.36 -10.06
C LYS A 95 -0.29 -23.47 -11.10
N PHE A 96 0.37 -24.59 -10.80
CA PHE A 96 0.30 -25.77 -11.65
C PHE A 96 -0.97 -26.56 -11.31
N GLU A 97 -1.82 -26.76 -12.31
CA GLU A 97 -3.00 -27.61 -12.24
C GLU A 97 -2.90 -28.75 -13.25
N ASP A 98 -3.86 -29.68 -13.28
CA ASP A 98 -3.85 -30.86 -14.17
C ASP A 98 -3.65 -30.50 -15.65
N ASN A 99 -4.03 -29.29 -16.05
CA ASN A 99 -3.91 -28.77 -17.41
C ASN A 99 -2.73 -27.79 -17.59
N GLY A 100 -1.78 -27.74 -16.66
CA GLY A 100 -0.60 -26.89 -16.71
C GLY A 100 -0.70 -25.63 -15.83
N TRP A 101 0.20 -24.68 -16.07
CA TRP A 101 0.27 -23.43 -15.29
C TRP A 101 -0.90 -22.50 -15.61
N GLN A 102 -1.56 -21.98 -14.58
CA GLN A 102 -2.63 -20.99 -14.69
C GLN A 102 -2.37 -19.85 -13.72
N LEU A 103 -2.73 -18.63 -14.10
CA LEU A 103 -2.71 -17.50 -13.18
C LEU A 103 -3.89 -17.64 -12.22
N ALA A 104 -3.65 -17.63 -10.92
CA ALA A 104 -4.69 -17.79 -9.91
C ALA A 104 -4.79 -16.54 -9.03
N PRO A 105 -5.29 -15.39 -9.53
CA PRO A 105 -5.29 -14.14 -8.80
C PRO A 105 -6.28 -14.11 -7.63
N GLN A 106 -7.16 -15.11 -7.52
CA GLN A 106 -8.07 -15.26 -6.38
C GLN A 106 -7.51 -16.20 -5.31
N ASP A 107 -6.44 -16.93 -5.61
CA ASP A 107 -5.79 -17.82 -4.66
C ASP A 107 -4.90 -17.01 -3.73
N THR A 108 -4.83 -17.45 -2.47
CA THR A 108 -3.99 -16.80 -1.45
C THR A 108 -2.88 -17.74 -0.97
N CYS A 109 -2.76 -18.93 -1.54
CA CYS A 109 -1.83 -19.97 -1.13
C CYS A 109 -1.22 -20.64 -2.36
N PHE A 110 0.12 -20.65 -2.41
CA PHE A 110 0.90 -21.19 -3.52
C PHE A 110 1.96 -22.14 -2.98
N HIS A 111 2.05 -23.35 -3.54
CA HIS A 111 3.09 -24.30 -3.16
C HIS A 111 4.37 -24.03 -3.96
N LEU A 112 5.49 -23.87 -3.27
CA LEU A 112 6.81 -23.64 -3.84
C LEU A 112 7.62 -24.93 -3.81
N ASP A 113 7.65 -25.64 -4.92
CA ASP A 113 8.29 -26.95 -5.13
C ASP A 113 9.74 -26.88 -5.66
N GLY A 114 10.35 -25.69 -5.65
CA GLY A 114 11.76 -25.49 -6.01
C GLY A 114 12.04 -25.27 -7.49
N ASP A 115 11.04 -25.41 -8.37
CA ASP A 115 11.15 -24.93 -9.75
C ASP A 115 11.00 -23.40 -9.80
N ALA A 116 11.63 -22.76 -10.79
CA ALA A 116 11.55 -21.31 -10.96
C ALA A 116 10.09 -20.87 -11.10
N HIS A 117 9.55 -20.27 -10.03
CA HIS A 117 8.23 -19.65 -10.07
C HIS A 117 8.31 -18.42 -10.96
N SER A 118 7.38 -18.31 -11.91
CA SER A 118 7.13 -17.02 -12.54
C SER A 118 6.02 -16.34 -11.76
N SER A 119 6.08 -15.03 -11.68
CA SER A 119 5.01 -14.19 -11.19
C SER A 119 4.69 -13.12 -12.23
N LEU A 120 3.50 -12.56 -12.12
CA LEU A 120 3.02 -11.49 -12.96
C LEU A 120 2.80 -10.27 -12.09
N MET A 121 3.45 -9.18 -12.43
CA MET A 121 3.25 -7.89 -11.81
C MET A 121 1.89 -7.33 -12.22
N ALA A 122 1.09 -6.96 -11.23
CA ALA A 122 -0.18 -6.27 -11.42
C ALA A 122 -0.20 -4.98 -10.61
N LEU A 123 -1.17 -4.11 -10.92
CA LEU A 123 -1.43 -2.90 -10.16
C LEU A 123 -2.65 -3.14 -9.27
N SER A 124 -2.51 -2.99 -7.96
CA SER A 124 -3.65 -2.95 -7.03
C SER A 124 -3.91 -1.51 -6.62
N ILE A 125 -5.18 -1.07 -6.63
CA ILE A 125 -5.56 0.23 -6.08
C ILE A 125 -6.57 0.08 -4.96
N MET A 126 -6.24 0.68 -3.82
CA MET A 126 -7.12 0.81 -2.67
C MET A 126 -8.03 1.99 -2.90
N ILE A 127 -9.33 1.74 -2.83
CA ILE A 127 -10.35 2.73 -3.12
C ILE A 127 -11.34 2.84 -1.97
N LYS A 128 -11.77 4.07 -1.69
CA LYS A 128 -12.90 4.33 -0.79
C LYS A 128 -14.01 5.01 -1.55
N ARG A 129 -15.25 4.69 -1.23
CA ARG A 129 -16.39 5.37 -1.82
C ARG A 129 -16.44 6.79 -1.26
N MET A 130 -16.47 7.79 -2.13
CA MET A 130 -16.81 9.14 -1.74
C MET A 130 -18.25 9.11 -1.27
N ASP A 131 -18.48 9.43 0.00
CA ASP A 131 -19.83 9.60 0.48
C ASP A 131 -20.43 10.73 -0.36
N VAL A 132 -21.38 10.37 -1.24
CA VAL A 132 -22.29 11.33 -1.85
C VAL A 132 -22.99 11.95 -0.67
N LEU A 133 -22.47 13.10 -0.20
CA LEU A 133 -23.15 13.92 0.77
C LEU A 133 -24.52 14.12 0.15
N ASN A 134 -25.51 13.44 0.74
CA ASN A 134 -26.90 13.57 0.36
C ASN A 134 -27.27 15.01 0.71
N THR A 135 -26.93 15.94 -0.17
CA THR A 135 -27.27 17.36 -0.09
C THR A 135 -28.78 17.55 0.00
N ASN A 136 -29.55 16.52 -0.39
CA ASN A 136 -31.00 16.47 -0.29
C ASN A 136 -31.56 16.13 1.11
N SER A 137 -30.75 15.72 2.11
CA SER A 137 -31.28 15.39 3.45
C SER A 137 -31.35 16.61 4.40
N LEU A 138 -30.95 17.81 3.97
CA LEU A 138 -31.02 19.04 4.77
C LEU A 138 -32.27 19.90 4.47
N CYS A 139 -33.12 19.48 3.52
CA CYS A 139 -34.33 20.24 3.13
C CYS A 139 -35.65 19.61 3.58
N LEU A 140 -35.65 18.56 4.42
CA LEU A 140 -36.87 17.99 4.98
C LEU A 140 -37.21 18.61 6.35
N ASN A 141 -38.06 19.65 6.27
CA ASN A 141 -39.02 20.13 7.27
C ASN A 141 -38.53 20.49 8.68
N LYS A 142 -38.32 21.79 8.91
CA LYS A 142 -38.32 22.43 10.23
C LYS A 142 -39.70 22.53 10.91
N ASN A 143 -40.79 22.07 10.29
CA ASN A 143 -42.14 22.23 10.83
C ASN A 143 -42.94 20.93 10.86
N THR A 144 -42.61 20.03 11.80
CA THR A 144 -43.56 19.15 12.52
C THR A 144 -42.75 18.15 13.35
N PHE A 145 -42.76 18.27 14.67
CA PHE A 145 -43.14 17.18 15.59
C PHE A 145 -42.87 17.56 17.06
N ALA A 146 -43.97 17.86 17.76
CA ALA A 146 -44.07 17.72 19.20
C ALA A 146 -44.62 16.32 19.53
N LYS A 147 -44.09 15.72 20.61
CA LYS A 147 -44.55 14.52 21.34
C LYS A 147 -44.38 13.12 20.70
N ARG A 148 -43.67 12.26 21.46
CA ARG A 148 -43.60 10.77 21.45
C ARG A 148 -43.10 10.17 20.11
N ASP A 149 -41.98 9.48 19.99
CA ASP A 149 -41.57 8.29 20.73
C ASP A 149 -40.04 8.09 20.63
N LYS A 150 -39.43 7.40 21.59
CA LYS A 150 -37.96 7.20 21.67
C LYS A 150 -37.48 6.09 20.74
N THR A 151 -37.30 6.38 19.45
CA THR A 151 -36.35 5.66 18.59
C THR A 151 -35.85 6.62 17.53
N ARG A 152 -34.74 7.31 17.84
CA ARG A 152 -34.15 8.31 16.96
C ARG A 152 -33.26 7.62 15.92
N VAL A 153 -33.77 7.57 14.68
CA VAL A 153 -32.96 7.54 13.47
C VAL A 153 -32.24 8.89 13.39
N ILE A 154 -30.96 8.92 13.76
CA ILE A 154 -30.05 10.03 13.46
C ILE A 154 -29.19 9.57 12.28
N VAL A 155 -29.60 9.98 11.08
CA VAL A 155 -28.72 9.99 9.92
C VAL A 155 -27.89 11.27 10.04
N THR A 156 -26.58 11.15 10.26
CA THR A 156 -25.67 12.30 10.14
C THR A 156 -24.33 11.89 9.54
N GLN A 157 -23.96 12.70 8.56
CA GLN A 157 -22.82 12.70 7.65
C GLN A 157 -21.46 12.60 8.35
N LEU A 158 -20.52 11.87 7.74
CA LEU A 158 -19.14 11.80 8.20
C LEU A 158 -18.25 11.04 7.20
N TRP A 159 -17.47 11.75 6.38
CA TRP A 159 -16.12 11.37 5.95
C TRP A 159 -15.36 12.60 5.44
N ILE A 160 -14.07 12.65 5.79
CA ILE A 160 -12.95 13.51 5.35
C ILE A 160 -13.25 14.97 4.97
N LYS A 161 -12.65 15.88 5.74
CA LYS A 161 -12.51 17.30 5.36
C LYS A 161 -11.74 17.37 4.04
N ARG A 162 -12.42 17.83 3.00
CA ARG A 162 -11.88 18.21 1.68
C ARG A 162 -10.62 19.07 1.88
N ARG A 163 -9.55 18.81 1.10
CA ARG A 163 -8.53 19.84 0.87
C ARG A 163 -9.27 20.98 0.18
N ASP A 164 -9.44 22.10 0.88
CA ASP A 164 -9.81 23.35 0.24
C ASP A 164 -8.57 23.76 -0.59
N ILE A 165 -8.64 23.54 -1.90
CA ILE A 165 -7.78 24.24 -2.85
C ILE A 165 -8.29 25.67 -2.83
N ASP A 166 -7.61 26.52 -2.07
CA ASP A 166 -7.84 27.96 -2.11
C ASP A 166 -7.46 28.45 -3.51
N VAL A 167 -8.44 28.52 -4.41
CA VAL A 167 -8.32 29.27 -5.66
C VAL A 167 -8.27 30.74 -5.27
N ILE A 168 -7.05 31.26 -5.05
CA ILE A 168 -6.81 32.69 -4.91
C ILE A 168 -7.05 33.31 -6.28
N ASN A 169 -8.31 33.68 -6.55
CA ASN A 169 -8.63 34.63 -7.61
C ASN A 169 -8.07 35.99 -7.19
N GLY A 170 -6.84 36.28 -7.64
CA GLY A 170 -6.25 37.61 -7.61
C GLY A 170 -7.04 38.55 -8.52
N GLY A 171 -8.17 39.05 -8.02
CA GLY A 171 -8.97 40.08 -8.66
C GLY A 171 -8.26 41.42 -8.58
N THR A 172 -7.79 41.91 -9.72
CA THR A 172 -7.38 43.31 -9.91
C THR A 172 -8.59 44.23 -9.73
N ASN A 173 -8.49 45.16 -8.78
CA ASN A 173 -9.49 46.20 -8.50
C ASN A 173 -9.74 47.08 -9.73
N GLY A 174 -10.98 47.04 -10.25
CA GLY A 174 -11.56 48.04 -11.13
C GLY A 174 -12.89 48.50 -10.56
N ASN A 175 -12.94 49.75 -10.07
CA ASN A 175 -14.15 50.41 -9.58
C ASN A 175 -15.11 50.68 -10.75
N GLU A 176 -16.25 49.99 -10.80
CA GLU A 176 -17.47 50.53 -11.43
C GLU A 176 -18.71 50.18 -10.59
N LEU A 177 -19.45 51.23 -10.24
CA LEU A 177 -20.74 51.22 -9.55
C LEU A 177 -21.84 50.96 -10.56
N GLY A 178 -22.63 49.89 -10.40
CA GLY A 178 -23.95 49.79 -11.03
C GLY A 178 -24.54 48.38 -11.14
N GLY A 179 -25.72 48.18 -10.54
CA GLY A 179 -26.71 47.19 -10.99
C GLY A 179 -26.75 45.85 -10.26
N ASN A 180 -27.65 45.75 -9.27
CA ASN A 180 -28.06 44.51 -8.61
C ASN A 180 -28.90 43.61 -9.54
N GLU A 181 -28.32 42.51 -10.04
CA GLU A 181 -29.08 41.31 -10.41
C GLU A 181 -28.40 40.08 -9.77
N ALA A 182 -29.13 39.42 -8.88
CA ALA A 182 -28.67 38.25 -8.14
C ALA A 182 -28.62 37.03 -9.08
N ASN A 183 -27.52 36.88 -9.80
CA ASN A 183 -27.18 35.64 -10.49
C ASN A 183 -26.80 34.59 -9.43
N VAL A 184 -27.77 33.74 -9.09
CA VAL A 184 -27.52 32.45 -8.42
C VAL A 184 -26.75 31.59 -9.42
N ALA A 185 -25.43 31.75 -9.42
CA ALA A 185 -24.54 30.89 -10.18
C ALA A 185 -24.71 29.46 -9.64
N ASN A 186 -25.38 28.62 -10.43
CA ASN A 186 -25.37 27.18 -10.23
C ASN A 186 -23.91 26.71 -10.31
N SER A 187 -23.24 26.63 -9.17
CA SER A 187 -21.95 25.98 -9.06
C SER A 187 -22.17 24.49 -9.28
N SER A 188 -22.15 24.08 -10.55
CA SER A 188 -22.04 22.66 -10.90
C SER A 188 -20.81 22.15 -10.17
N SER A 189 -21.01 21.25 -9.22
CA SER A 189 -19.93 20.57 -8.53
C SER A 189 -19.14 19.81 -9.59
N GLU A 190 -18.04 20.38 -10.07
CA GLU A 190 -17.13 19.67 -10.97
C GLU A 190 -16.70 18.39 -10.25
N THR A 191 -17.09 17.27 -10.84
CA THR A 191 -16.63 15.96 -10.40
C THR A 191 -15.13 15.94 -10.60
N THR A 192 -14.38 15.89 -9.50
CA THR A 192 -12.92 15.86 -9.54
C THR A 192 -12.48 14.55 -10.18
N HIS A 193 -12.14 14.61 -11.47
CA HIS A 193 -11.55 13.49 -12.18
C HIS A 193 -10.16 13.19 -11.60
N GLN A 194 -9.97 11.97 -11.09
CA GLN A 194 -8.68 11.49 -10.61
C GLN A 194 -7.96 10.77 -11.76
N THR A 195 -6.73 11.17 -12.03
CA THR A 195 -5.84 10.48 -12.96
C THR A 195 -4.58 10.09 -12.23
N ILE A 196 -4.36 8.79 -12.08
CA ILE A 196 -3.15 8.23 -11.49
C ILE A 196 -2.03 8.31 -12.51
N CYS A 197 -0.89 8.81 -12.08
CA CYS A 197 0.37 8.75 -12.78
C CYS A 197 1.43 8.09 -11.89
N TYR A 198 2.56 7.69 -12.48
CA TYR A 198 3.69 7.18 -11.73
C TYR A 198 5.02 7.66 -12.32
N ALA A 199 6.07 7.60 -11.51
CA ALA A 199 7.45 7.84 -11.92
C ALA A 199 8.38 6.83 -11.24
N ASP A 200 9.28 6.23 -12.02
CA ASP A 200 10.25 5.25 -11.53
C ASP A 200 11.64 5.87 -11.44
N PHE A 201 12.24 5.75 -10.26
CA PHE A 201 13.59 6.20 -9.96
C PHE A 201 14.48 4.97 -9.77
N LYS A 202 15.16 4.59 -10.84
CA LYS A 202 16.15 3.50 -10.84
C LYS A 202 17.46 4.02 -10.23
N PRO A 203 18.18 3.23 -9.42
CA PRO A 203 19.53 3.60 -9.01
C PRO A 203 20.48 3.55 -10.22
N GLU A 204 21.40 4.50 -10.31
CA GLU A 204 22.47 4.47 -11.30
C GLU A 204 23.61 3.57 -10.80
N LYS A 205 24.44 3.07 -11.73
CA LYS A 205 25.63 2.31 -11.37
C LYS A 205 26.61 3.26 -10.68
N ASP A 206 27.15 2.82 -9.55
CA ASP A 206 28.18 3.54 -8.83
C ASP A 206 29.52 2.89 -9.17
N ASP A 207 30.28 3.54 -10.05
CA ASP A 207 31.58 3.04 -10.51
C ASP A 207 32.71 3.37 -9.51
N ASP A 208 32.44 4.21 -8.50
CA ASP A 208 33.44 4.67 -7.53
C ASP A 208 33.51 3.76 -6.28
N ASP A 209 32.42 3.05 -5.95
CA ASP A 209 32.36 2.14 -4.80
C ASP A 209 32.46 0.66 -5.23
N ASP A 210 33.65 0.08 -5.12
CA ASP A 210 33.91 -1.35 -5.34
C ASP A 210 33.00 -2.28 -4.49
N THR A 211 32.40 -1.76 -3.42
CA THR A 211 31.54 -2.53 -2.51
C THR A 211 30.05 -2.43 -2.83
N THR A 212 29.60 -1.35 -3.47
CA THR A 212 28.20 -1.14 -3.87
C THR A 212 28.09 -0.84 -5.36
N ARG A 213 27.53 -1.78 -6.12
CA ARG A 213 27.36 -1.67 -7.58
C ARG A 213 26.44 -0.51 -8.03
N PHE A 214 25.64 0.02 -7.11
CA PHE A 214 24.57 0.98 -7.39
C PHE A 214 24.54 2.04 -6.30
N GLU A 215 24.05 3.22 -6.69
CA GLU A 215 23.75 4.31 -5.76
C GLU A 215 22.92 3.85 -4.55
N LYS A 216 23.14 4.49 -3.41
CA LYS A 216 22.37 4.24 -2.18
C LYS A 216 20.99 4.88 -2.26
N LEU A 217 20.07 4.37 -1.43
CA LEU A 217 18.69 4.83 -1.35
C LEU A 217 18.55 6.35 -1.21
N GLU A 218 19.39 6.98 -0.40
CA GLU A 218 19.34 8.43 -0.15
C GLU A 218 19.57 9.23 -1.45
N THR A 219 20.54 8.83 -2.27
CA THR A 219 20.84 9.46 -3.57
C THR A 219 19.65 9.34 -4.53
N VAL A 220 18.99 8.17 -4.56
CA VAL A 220 17.79 7.95 -5.38
C VAL A 220 16.64 8.85 -4.93
N ILE A 221 16.44 9.03 -3.61
CA ILE A 221 15.45 9.95 -3.04
C ILE A 221 15.76 11.41 -3.40
N ASP A 222 17.04 11.81 -3.34
CA ASP A 222 17.45 13.16 -3.71
C ASP A 222 17.18 13.46 -5.20
N ARG A 223 17.46 12.49 -6.08
CA ARG A 223 17.10 12.59 -7.52
C ARG A 223 15.59 12.65 -7.72
N ALA A 224 14.81 11.85 -6.98
CA ALA A 224 13.35 11.92 -7.03
C ALA A 224 12.83 13.30 -6.61
N ASN A 225 13.35 13.85 -5.51
CA ASN A 225 13.01 15.19 -5.04
C ASN A 225 13.45 16.30 -6.00
N LYS A 226 14.58 16.13 -6.71
CA LYS A 226 14.99 17.04 -7.78
C LYS A 226 13.98 17.01 -8.94
N SER A 227 13.59 15.82 -9.39
CA SER A 227 12.60 15.63 -10.45
C SER A 227 11.24 16.27 -10.11
N ILE A 228 10.80 16.15 -8.85
CA ILE A 228 9.60 16.82 -8.33
C ILE A 228 9.73 18.34 -8.44
N ARG A 229 10.82 18.93 -7.94
CA ARG A 229 11.06 20.39 -7.99
C ARG A 229 11.14 20.94 -9.42
N GLU A 230 11.65 20.14 -10.36
CA GLU A 230 11.77 20.50 -11.77
C GLU A 230 10.43 20.36 -12.53
N GLY A 231 9.36 19.91 -11.86
CA GLY A 231 8.04 19.79 -12.47
C GLY A 231 7.88 18.57 -13.39
N ASN A 232 8.77 17.58 -13.29
CA ASN A 232 8.63 16.31 -14.00
C ASN A 232 7.59 15.38 -13.33
N VAL A 233 7.24 15.66 -12.07
CA VAL A 233 6.14 15.01 -11.33
C VAL A 233 5.08 16.07 -11.01
N LYS A 234 3.99 16.08 -11.79
CA LYS A 234 2.93 17.09 -11.70
C LYS A 234 1.71 16.55 -10.97
N GLY A 235 1.70 16.64 -9.65
CA GLY A 235 0.57 16.18 -8.86
C GLY A 235 0.83 15.94 -7.39
N THR A 236 -0.11 15.32 -6.71
CA THR A 236 0.03 14.97 -5.29
C THR A 236 0.51 13.53 -5.13
N PRO A 237 1.67 13.28 -4.47
CA PRO A 237 2.11 11.95 -4.08
C PRO A 237 1.06 11.21 -3.26
N ILE A 238 0.75 9.97 -3.68
CA ILE A 238 -0.16 9.05 -2.97
C ILE A 238 0.66 7.98 -2.25
N THR A 239 1.50 7.27 -3.00
CA THR A 239 2.25 6.10 -2.53
C THR A 239 3.67 6.15 -3.07
N ILE A 240 4.64 5.79 -2.23
CA ILE A 240 6.06 5.67 -2.57
C ILE A 240 6.48 4.24 -2.26
N GLU A 241 6.74 3.44 -3.28
CA GLU A 241 7.10 2.03 -3.14
C GLU A 241 8.58 1.80 -3.37
N THR A 242 9.18 0.90 -2.59
CA THR A 242 10.41 0.22 -2.96
C THR A 242 10.05 -1.11 -3.62
N LEU A 243 10.47 -1.31 -4.87
CA LEU A 243 10.20 -2.52 -5.63
C LEU A 243 11.48 -3.23 -6.00
N TYR A 244 11.48 -4.56 -5.97
CA TYR A 244 12.61 -5.39 -6.40
C TYR A 244 12.39 -5.87 -7.82
N PHE A 245 13.34 -5.57 -8.71
CA PHE A 245 13.30 -6.01 -10.10
C PHE A 245 14.42 -6.99 -10.41
N PRO A 246 14.14 -8.02 -11.25
CA PRO A 246 15.13 -8.99 -11.68
C PRO A 246 16.10 -8.33 -12.63
N ALA A 247 17.37 -8.41 -12.26
CA ALA A 247 18.45 -7.90 -13.09
C ALA A 247 18.98 -9.01 -14.00
N ASN A 248 19.28 -8.68 -15.26
CA ASN A 248 19.95 -9.59 -16.17
C ASN A 248 21.44 -9.81 -15.76
N SER A 249 22.21 -10.52 -16.59
CA SER A 249 23.66 -10.72 -16.37
C SER A 249 24.41 -9.41 -16.13
N ASP A 250 24.01 -8.38 -16.85
CA ASP A 250 24.64 -7.05 -16.94
C ASP A 250 24.05 -6.04 -15.94
N TRP A 251 23.20 -6.55 -15.04
CA TRP A 251 22.49 -5.82 -14.00
C TRP A 251 21.51 -4.77 -14.52
N GLU A 252 21.01 -4.95 -15.74
CA GLU A 252 19.95 -4.11 -16.28
C GLU A 252 18.59 -4.63 -15.83
N ILE A 253 17.67 -3.69 -15.61
CA ILE A 253 16.29 -3.96 -15.20
C ILE A 253 15.31 -3.24 -16.14
N ASP A 254 14.13 -3.85 -16.31
CA ASP A 254 13.00 -3.25 -17.01
C ASP A 254 11.79 -3.12 -16.07
N PRO A 255 11.55 -1.92 -15.49
CA PRO A 255 10.38 -1.69 -14.64
C PRO A 255 9.03 -1.70 -15.34
N GLU A 256 9.01 -1.67 -16.68
CA GLU A 256 7.79 -1.80 -17.47
C GLU A 256 7.42 -3.26 -17.70
N ALA A 257 8.38 -4.19 -17.58
CA ALA A 257 8.13 -5.61 -17.75
C ALA A 257 7.25 -6.14 -16.61
N THR A 258 6.09 -6.68 -16.97
CA THR A 258 5.16 -7.25 -15.99
C THR A 258 5.37 -8.73 -15.75
N LEU A 259 6.06 -9.45 -16.63
CA LEU A 259 6.46 -10.83 -16.37
C LEU A 259 7.71 -10.84 -15.50
N HIS A 260 7.61 -11.42 -14.32
CA HIS A 260 8.68 -11.48 -13.35
C HIS A 260 9.13 -12.93 -13.18
N VAL A 261 10.42 -13.19 -13.41
CA VAL A 261 11.05 -14.49 -13.11
C VAL A 261 11.95 -14.28 -11.92
N PHE A 262 11.81 -15.10 -10.87
CA PHE A 262 12.64 -14.97 -9.68
C PHE A 262 14.13 -15.01 -10.08
N PRO A 263 14.85 -13.90 -9.91
CA PRO A 263 16.20 -13.76 -10.45
C PRO A 263 17.23 -14.30 -9.46
N GLY A 264 18.47 -14.45 -9.94
CA GLY A 264 19.68 -14.55 -9.11
C GLY A 264 20.16 -13.19 -8.55
N LYS A 265 19.65 -12.09 -9.09
CA LYS A 265 20.08 -10.71 -8.83
C LYS A 265 18.88 -9.77 -8.84
N CYS A 266 18.77 -8.92 -7.83
CA CYS A 266 17.71 -7.94 -7.72
C CYS A 266 18.29 -6.53 -7.65
N VAL A 267 17.65 -5.59 -8.33
CA VAL A 267 17.87 -4.15 -8.15
C VAL A 267 16.58 -3.56 -7.61
N SER A 268 16.69 -2.78 -6.54
CA SER A 268 15.58 -2.04 -5.98
C SER A 268 15.39 -0.73 -6.72
N ILE A 269 14.14 -0.34 -7.00
CA ILE A 269 13.80 1.00 -7.49
C ILE A 269 12.85 1.69 -6.52
N ILE A 270 12.70 3.00 -6.65
CA ILE A 270 11.62 3.76 -6.02
C ILE A 270 10.56 4.10 -7.05
N ARG A 271 9.33 3.61 -6.87
CA ARG A 271 8.16 3.96 -7.68
C ARG A 271 7.28 4.94 -6.92
N LEU A 272 7.05 6.11 -7.51
CA LEU A 272 6.21 7.17 -6.94
C LEU A 272 4.88 7.23 -7.70
N PHE A 273 3.78 6.90 -7.05
CA PHE A 273 2.42 7.13 -7.57
C PHE A 273 1.90 8.49 -7.12
N TYR A 274 1.23 9.20 -8.02
CA TYR A 274 0.65 10.52 -7.76
C TYR A 274 -0.65 10.75 -8.51
N ILE A 275 -1.56 11.55 -7.95
CA ILE A 275 -2.73 12.07 -8.68
C ILE A 275 -2.29 13.30 -9.46
N SER A 276 -2.47 13.26 -10.79
CA SER A 276 -2.20 14.39 -11.67
C SER A 276 -3.02 15.62 -11.26
N GLY A 277 -2.40 16.79 -11.24
CA GLY A 277 -3.05 18.06 -10.89
C GLY A 277 -2.48 19.24 -11.68
N ALA A 278 -3.17 20.38 -11.64
CA ALA A 278 -2.73 21.60 -12.34
C ALA A 278 -1.50 22.24 -11.67
N ASP A 279 -1.39 22.10 -10.36
CA ASP A 279 -0.32 22.72 -9.58
C ASP A 279 0.93 21.84 -9.52
N ASN A 280 2.10 22.48 -9.53
CA ASN A 280 3.36 21.81 -9.31
C ASN A 280 3.40 21.22 -7.89
N CYS A 281 3.91 20.00 -7.78
CA CYS A 281 4.13 19.38 -6.48
C CYS A 281 5.23 20.14 -5.73
N THR A 282 4.87 20.77 -4.61
CA THR A 282 5.86 21.43 -3.74
C THR A 282 6.40 20.50 -2.66
N GLU A 283 5.80 19.33 -2.46
CA GLU A 283 6.19 18.38 -1.43
C GLU A 283 7.49 17.65 -1.78
N GLN A 284 8.32 17.36 -0.78
CA GLN A 284 9.46 16.46 -0.91
C GLN A 284 9.08 15.09 -0.34
N ILE A 285 9.47 14.02 -1.02
CA ILE A 285 9.35 12.66 -0.51
C ILE A 285 10.51 12.31 0.42
N GLY A 286 10.25 11.43 1.37
CA GLY A 286 11.26 10.87 2.26
C GLY A 286 10.90 9.44 2.66
N ILE A 287 11.93 8.69 3.06
CA ILE A 287 11.80 7.31 3.52
C ILE A 287 12.55 7.15 4.83
N ARG A 288 11.98 6.38 5.76
CA ARG A 288 12.61 6.03 7.03
C ARG A 288 12.48 4.54 7.30
N ASP A 289 13.62 3.90 7.50
CA ASP A 289 13.70 2.49 7.88
C ASP A 289 13.73 2.29 9.39
N PHE A 290 13.02 1.25 9.82
CA PHE A 290 13.02 0.74 11.17
C PHE A 290 13.52 -0.71 11.13
N THR A 291 14.80 -0.86 11.45
CA THR A 291 15.45 -2.17 11.54
C THR A 291 15.13 -2.82 12.88
N PRO A 292 14.65 -4.08 12.92
CA PRO A 292 14.44 -4.83 14.16
C PRO A 292 15.70 -4.86 15.03
N LYS A 293 15.57 -4.63 16.34
CA LYS A 293 16.71 -4.71 17.27
C LYS A 293 17.20 -6.15 17.40
N LEU A 294 18.52 -6.36 17.34
CA LEU A 294 19.13 -7.64 17.70
C LEU A 294 18.99 -7.88 19.20
N LEU A 295 18.22 -8.91 19.61
CA LEU A 295 18.01 -9.27 21.01
C LEU A 295 19.09 -10.24 21.50
N THR A 296 19.45 -11.22 20.67
CA THR A 296 20.56 -12.13 20.93
C THR A 296 21.34 -12.38 19.64
N GLY A 297 22.66 -12.32 19.68
CA GLY A 297 23.53 -12.50 18.50
C GLY A 297 23.59 -13.94 17.97
N GLY A 298 22.94 -14.89 18.65
CA GLY A 298 23.11 -16.32 18.38
C GLY A 298 24.46 -16.85 18.87
N GLY A 299 24.81 -18.05 18.41
CA GLY A 299 26.06 -18.75 18.68
C GLY A 299 26.17 -19.98 17.78
N LEU A 300 27.15 -20.85 18.00
CA LEU A 300 27.41 -22.02 17.13
C LEU A 300 26.18 -22.93 16.93
N PHE A 301 25.28 -22.98 17.92
CA PHE A 301 24.06 -23.79 17.90
C PHE A 301 22.76 -23.00 18.06
N LYS A 302 22.84 -21.66 18.11
CA LYS A 302 21.68 -20.81 18.34
C LYS A 302 21.61 -19.74 17.27
N LYS A 303 20.45 -19.64 16.62
CA LYS A 303 20.21 -18.56 15.66
C LYS A 303 20.13 -17.21 16.39
N PRO A 304 20.52 -16.09 15.75
CA PRO A 304 20.23 -14.78 16.28
C PRO A 304 18.72 -14.59 16.42
N SER A 305 18.32 -13.79 17.40
CA SER A 305 16.92 -13.43 17.62
C SER A 305 16.77 -11.93 17.54
N PHE A 306 15.74 -11.48 16.84
CA PHE A 306 15.45 -10.06 16.62
C PHE A 306 14.12 -9.66 17.26
N GLU A 307 13.93 -8.36 17.47
CA GLU A 307 12.65 -7.73 17.77
C GLU A 307 11.60 -8.19 16.75
N ASN A 308 10.38 -8.47 17.20
CA ASN A 308 9.29 -8.82 16.31
C ASN A 308 8.82 -7.59 15.51
N LEU A 309 7.95 -7.83 14.52
CA LEU A 309 7.48 -6.77 13.64
C LEU A 309 6.65 -5.74 14.42
N SER A 310 5.75 -6.17 15.31
CA SER A 310 4.96 -5.28 16.15
C SER A 310 5.80 -4.31 17.01
N GLY A 311 6.90 -4.78 17.61
CA GLY A 311 7.85 -3.91 18.33
C GLY A 311 8.50 -2.88 17.40
N THR A 312 8.92 -3.33 16.22
CA THR A 312 9.50 -2.46 15.18
C THR A 312 8.51 -1.37 14.73
N MET A 313 7.26 -1.75 14.49
CA MET A 313 6.18 -0.82 14.14
C MET A 313 5.83 0.15 15.27
N SER A 314 5.92 -0.29 16.54
CA SER A 314 5.70 0.61 17.68
C SER A 314 6.70 1.76 17.68
N ARG A 315 7.97 1.49 17.36
CA ARG A 315 8.99 2.54 17.22
C ARG A 315 8.73 3.48 16.05
N ALA A 316 8.22 2.94 14.94
CA ALA A 316 7.79 3.76 13.81
C ALA A 316 6.63 4.69 14.17
N SER A 317 5.66 4.18 14.94
CA SER A 317 4.54 4.94 15.49
C SER A 317 5.01 6.07 16.40
N ASP A 318 5.94 5.80 17.32
CA ASP A 318 6.51 6.83 18.20
C ASP A 318 7.28 7.90 17.41
N TRP A 319 8.03 7.52 16.38
CA TRP A 319 8.72 8.46 15.51
C TRP A 319 7.73 9.35 14.74
N LEU A 320 6.69 8.78 14.12
CA LEU A 320 5.65 9.55 13.43
C LEU A 320 4.91 10.50 14.37
N ALA A 321 4.62 10.08 15.60
CA ALA A 321 3.97 10.93 16.60
C ALA A 321 4.80 12.18 16.97
N ASN A 322 6.13 12.04 16.97
CA ASN A 322 7.08 13.11 17.26
C ASN A 322 7.44 13.97 16.03
N ASN A 323 6.98 13.59 14.83
CA ASN A 323 7.27 14.29 13.58
C ASN A 323 5.95 14.68 12.89
N GLY A 324 5.10 15.45 13.58
CA GLY A 324 3.76 15.78 13.11
C GLY A 324 3.71 16.55 11.79
N SER A 325 4.80 17.22 11.39
CA SER A 325 4.92 17.93 10.11
C SER A 325 5.02 16.99 8.91
N LEU A 326 5.33 15.72 9.13
CA LEU A 326 5.43 14.73 8.07
C LEU A 326 4.04 14.20 7.70
N GLU A 327 3.76 14.14 6.42
CA GLU A 327 2.57 13.49 5.88
C GLU A 327 2.91 12.04 5.55
N PHE A 328 2.43 11.10 6.35
CA PHE A 328 2.53 9.68 6.05
C PHE A 328 1.88 9.36 4.70
N LYS A 329 2.58 8.62 3.83
CA LYS A 329 2.06 8.14 2.55
C LYS A 329 1.74 6.65 2.60
N ASN A 330 2.73 5.82 2.90
CA ASN A 330 2.56 4.38 3.02
C ASN A 330 3.65 3.76 3.91
N ALA A 331 3.48 2.48 4.24
CA ALA A 331 4.50 1.67 4.88
C ALA A 331 4.64 0.33 4.16
N GLN A 332 5.86 -0.24 4.20
CA GLN A 332 6.19 -1.50 3.56
C GLN A 332 7.04 -2.38 4.48
N CYS A 333 6.72 -3.67 4.54
CA CYS A 333 7.60 -4.69 5.10
C CYS A 333 8.60 -5.15 4.02
N LEU A 334 9.86 -4.74 4.12
CA LEU A 334 10.89 -5.09 3.15
C LEU A 334 11.83 -6.14 3.70
N GLU A 335 12.17 -7.13 2.88
CA GLU A 335 13.19 -8.10 3.22
C GLU A 335 14.54 -7.68 2.64
N ILE A 336 15.52 -7.50 3.52
CA ILE A 336 16.88 -7.13 3.15
C ILE A 336 17.83 -8.28 3.46
N LYS A 337 18.77 -8.54 2.56
CA LYS A 337 19.80 -9.55 2.76
C LYS A 337 20.82 -9.07 3.79
N VAL A 338 21.07 -9.88 4.81
CA VAL A 338 22.00 -9.54 5.90
C VAL A 338 23.36 -10.17 5.65
N LYS A 339 24.39 -9.33 5.52
CA LYS A 339 25.80 -9.76 5.49
C LYS A 339 26.42 -9.78 6.89
N ASN A 340 26.00 -8.87 7.77
CA ASN A 340 26.53 -8.71 9.13
C ASN A 340 25.43 -8.26 10.09
N TYR A 341 25.12 -9.05 11.13
CA TYR A 341 24.06 -8.71 12.09
C TYR A 341 24.34 -7.47 12.94
N LYS A 342 25.60 -7.02 13.03
CA LYS A 342 25.98 -5.80 13.77
C LYS A 342 25.81 -4.53 12.94
N HIS A 343 25.82 -4.66 11.61
CA HIS A 343 25.71 -3.53 10.70
C HIS A 343 24.76 -3.92 9.57
N ILE A 344 23.48 -3.64 9.80
CA ILE A 344 22.42 -3.89 8.84
C ILE A 344 22.36 -2.70 7.87
N GLU A 345 22.74 -2.94 6.63
CA GLU A 345 22.70 -1.95 5.54
C GLU A 345 21.31 -1.97 4.87
N THR A 346 20.47 -0.98 5.18
CA THR A 346 19.08 -0.91 4.67
C THR A 346 18.95 -0.07 3.39
N ASN A 347 20.01 0.68 3.04
CA ASN A 347 20.03 1.59 1.91
C ASN A 347 20.69 1.01 0.64
N SER A 348 21.11 -0.25 0.67
CA SER A 348 21.57 -0.94 -0.53
C SER A 348 20.42 -1.09 -1.52
N MET A 349 20.61 -0.60 -2.74
CA MET A 349 19.62 -0.70 -3.82
C MET A 349 19.84 -1.93 -4.71
N SER A 350 20.69 -2.87 -4.29
CA SER A 350 20.86 -4.14 -4.99
C SER A 350 21.23 -5.27 -4.04
N HIS A 351 20.90 -6.49 -4.42
CA HIS A 351 21.40 -7.69 -3.76
C HIS A 351 21.37 -8.88 -4.71
N SER A 352 22.28 -9.82 -4.52
CA SER A 352 22.17 -11.15 -5.10
C SER A 352 21.21 -11.99 -4.25
N SER A 353 20.31 -12.71 -4.90
CA SER A 353 19.29 -13.55 -4.26
C SER A 353 19.82 -14.94 -3.91
N ASP A 354 21.14 -15.14 -3.96
CA ASP A 354 21.80 -16.35 -3.49
C ASP A 354 21.50 -16.60 -1.99
N ARG A 355 21.78 -17.83 -1.56
CA ARG A 355 21.55 -18.29 -0.18
C ARG A 355 22.08 -17.27 0.83
N GLY A 356 21.27 -16.99 1.85
CA GLY A 356 21.63 -16.02 2.87
C GLY A 356 20.50 -15.80 3.86
N ASP A 357 20.81 -15.01 4.86
CA ASP A 357 19.84 -14.58 5.86
C ASP A 357 19.17 -13.29 5.42
N TYR A 358 17.88 -13.20 5.69
CA TYR A 358 17.07 -12.04 5.38
C TYR A 358 16.49 -11.48 6.66
N LEU A 359 16.48 -10.16 6.78
CA LEU A 359 15.82 -9.44 7.85
C LEU A 359 14.69 -8.62 7.24
N ARG A 360 13.49 -8.78 7.77
CA ARG A 360 12.32 -7.98 7.43
C ARG A 360 12.35 -6.69 8.24
N ILE A 361 12.63 -5.59 7.55
CA ILE A 361 12.56 -4.24 8.11
C ILE A 361 11.16 -3.65 7.88
N PHE A 362 10.84 -2.62 8.65
CA PHE A 362 9.64 -1.83 8.45
C PHE A 362 10.02 -0.46 7.88
N ARG A 363 9.58 -0.17 6.66
CA ARG A 363 9.86 1.09 5.95
C ARG A 363 8.64 1.99 5.98
N VAL A 364 8.82 3.25 6.35
CA VAL A 364 7.78 4.29 6.28
C VAL A 364 8.17 5.30 5.21
N ALA A 365 7.26 5.57 4.29
CA ALA A 365 7.39 6.65 3.32
C ALA A 365 6.46 7.81 3.67
N TYR A 366 6.95 9.03 3.46
CA TYR A 366 6.27 10.25 3.86
C TYR A 366 6.56 11.38 2.88
N THR A 367 5.78 12.46 2.95
CA THR A 367 6.17 13.75 2.39
C THR A 367 6.36 14.82 3.47
N LYS A 368 7.09 15.87 3.12
CA LYS A 368 7.32 17.06 3.94
C LYS A 368 7.30 18.31 3.08
N ARG A 369 7.01 19.47 3.66
CA ARG A 369 7.07 20.74 2.94
C ARG A 369 8.53 21.24 2.90
N PRO A 370 8.97 21.94 1.84
CA PRO A 370 10.35 22.42 1.74
C PRO A 370 10.74 23.38 2.86
N THR A 371 9.78 24.17 3.36
CA THR A 371 9.96 25.15 4.45
C THR A 371 10.17 24.51 5.81
N ASP A 372 9.97 23.20 5.95
CA ASP A 372 10.21 22.47 7.19
C ASP A 372 11.70 22.13 7.39
N SER A 373 12.59 22.62 6.50
CA SER A 373 14.02 22.62 6.76
C SER A 373 14.30 23.46 8.00
N VAL A 374 14.50 22.75 9.12
CA VAL A 374 14.93 23.22 10.44
C VAL A 374 16.02 24.28 10.29
N GLN A 375 15.62 25.54 10.15
CA GLN A 375 16.47 26.67 10.46
C GLN A 375 16.08 27.11 11.86
N ASP A 376 17.06 27.11 12.76
CA ASP A 376 17.01 27.64 14.12
C ASP A 376 16.79 29.17 14.13
N THR A 377 15.81 29.68 13.39
CA THR A 377 15.41 31.07 13.51
C THR A 377 14.73 31.25 14.86
N PRO A 378 15.25 32.13 15.74
CA PRO A 378 14.73 32.32 17.08
C PRO A 378 13.25 32.75 17.05
N ASP A 379 12.44 32.07 17.87
CA ASP A 379 10.97 32.06 17.96
C ASP A 379 10.25 33.42 18.13
N SER A 380 10.97 34.55 18.17
CA SER A 380 10.43 35.76 18.82
C SER A 380 9.58 36.69 17.95
N LEU A 381 9.37 36.46 16.65
CA LEU A 381 8.71 37.45 15.77
C LEU A 381 7.76 36.90 14.70
N ARG A 382 7.29 35.65 14.75
CA ARG A 382 6.28 35.20 13.77
C ARG A 382 4.90 35.76 14.15
N PRO A 383 4.24 36.53 13.25
CA PRO A 383 2.87 36.99 13.45
C PRO A 383 1.95 35.79 13.71
N ASP A 384 1.04 35.96 14.65
CA ASP A 384 0.08 34.96 15.10
C ASP A 384 -1.00 34.72 14.03
N ASP A 385 -0.60 34.09 12.91
CA ASP A 385 -1.51 33.63 11.87
C ASP A 385 -2.28 32.41 12.41
N SER A 386 -3.30 32.72 13.21
CA SER A 386 -4.20 31.82 13.96
C SER A 386 -4.91 30.71 13.16
N ASN A 387 -4.58 30.49 11.89
CA ASN A 387 -5.10 29.42 11.04
C ASN A 387 -4.06 28.37 10.63
N THR A 388 -2.81 28.44 11.12
CA THR A 388 -1.84 27.37 10.89
C THR A 388 -2.28 26.10 11.61
N PHE A 389 -2.82 25.15 10.83
CA PHE A 389 -3.12 23.79 11.28
C PHE A 389 -1.92 23.20 12.01
N SER A 390 -2.06 22.99 13.33
CA SER A 390 -1.06 22.27 14.11
C SER A 390 -0.84 20.89 13.46
N PRO A 391 0.41 20.54 13.13
CA PRO A 391 0.71 19.27 12.48
C PRO A 391 0.22 18.11 13.34
N ARG A 392 -0.62 17.24 12.78
CA ARG A 392 -1.30 16.17 13.54
C ARG A 392 -0.32 15.01 13.77
N SER A 393 -0.02 14.69 15.03
CA SER A 393 0.67 13.46 15.39
C SER A 393 -0.08 12.23 14.86
N ILE A 394 0.67 11.30 14.26
CA ILE A 394 0.16 10.03 13.74
C ILE A 394 0.51 8.91 14.72
N PHE A 395 -0.49 8.22 15.25
CA PHE A 395 -0.31 7.03 16.07
C PHE A 395 -0.56 5.80 15.21
N LEU A 396 0.47 5.39 14.49
CA LEU A 396 0.41 4.28 13.54
C LEU A 396 0.06 2.96 14.23
N SER A 397 -0.81 2.22 13.57
CA SER A 397 -1.27 0.89 13.93
C SER A 397 -1.55 0.06 12.68
N SER A 398 -1.70 -1.26 12.84
CA SER A 398 -2.13 -2.13 11.75
C SER A 398 -2.97 -3.30 12.19
N VAL A 399 -3.71 -3.84 11.22
CA VAL A 399 -4.38 -5.14 11.27
C VAL A 399 -3.99 -5.91 10.02
N ILE A 400 -3.71 -7.21 10.16
CA ILE A 400 -3.40 -8.10 9.05
C ILE A 400 -4.51 -9.13 8.88
N PHE A 401 -4.92 -9.34 7.64
CA PHE A 401 -5.92 -10.29 7.21
C PHE A 401 -5.22 -11.44 6.52
N THR A 402 -5.07 -12.54 7.23
CA THR A 402 -4.43 -13.75 6.73
C THR A 402 -5.46 -14.75 6.21
N PRO A 403 -5.07 -15.63 5.27
CA PRO A 403 -5.87 -16.80 4.96
C PRO A 403 -6.09 -17.64 6.21
N ALA A 404 -7.31 -18.13 6.40
CA ALA A 404 -7.60 -19.09 7.48
C ALA A 404 -7.22 -20.49 7.03
N ASP A 405 -7.36 -20.75 5.73
CA ASP A 405 -6.99 -22.00 5.12
C ASP A 405 -6.45 -21.93 3.67
N ARG A 406 -6.07 -23.09 3.08
CA ARG A 406 -5.48 -23.19 1.73
C ARG A 406 -6.50 -22.84 0.65
N GLU A 407 -7.79 -23.00 0.98
CA GLU A 407 -8.92 -22.71 0.10
C GLU A 407 -9.42 -21.28 0.29
N THR A 408 -8.83 -20.53 1.23
CA THR A 408 -9.22 -19.15 1.48
C THR A 408 -8.90 -18.32 0.26
N SER A 409 -9.93 -17.83 -0.38
CA SER A 409 -9.85 -16.93 -1.53
C SER A 409 -9.60 -15.49 -1.11
N LEU A 410 -9.11 -14.69 -2.05
CA LEU A 410 -8.99 -13.24 -1.91
C LEU A 410 -10.34 -12.58 -1.62
N THR A 411 -11.43 -13.12 -2.17
CA THR A 411 -12.80 -12.67 -1.89
C THR A 411 -13.17 -12.83 -0.41
N GLN A 412 -12.75 -13.92 0.24
CA GLN A 412 -12.96 -14.10 1.68
C GLN A 412 -12.10 -13.13 2.50
N ILE A 413 -10.87 -12.83 2.08
CA ILE A 413 -10.04 -11.79 2.72
C ILE A 413 -10.70 -10.41 2.59
N LYS A 414 -11.20 -10.04 1.40
CA LYS A 414 -11.96 -8.80 1.17
C LYS A 414 -13.18 -8.70 2.10
N ARG A 415 -13.90 -9.81 2.31
CA ARG A 415 -15.03 -9.85 3.25
C ARG A 415 -14.58 -9.60 4.70
N LYS A 416 -13.52 -10.27 5.17
CA LYS A 416 -12.97 -10.04 6.52
C LYS A 416 -12.56 -8.57 6.73
N LEU A 417 -11.97 -7.96 5.70
CA LEU A 417 -11.63 -6.53 5.70
C LEU A 417 -12.89 -5.67 5.84
N HIS A 418 -13.91 -5.92 5.03
CA HIS A 418 -15.17 -5.18 5.09
C HIS A 418 -15.82 -5.27 6.47
N ASP A 419 -15.95 -6.49 7.01
CA ASP A 419 -16.53 -6.74 8.33
C ASP A 419 -15.75 -6.01 9.44
N TRP A 420 -14.42 -5.97 9.33
CA TRP A 420 -13.56 -5.25 10.25
C TRP A 420 -13.76 -3.73 10.16
N VAL A 421 -13.82 -3.17 8.95
CA VAL A 421 -14.09 -1.74 8.74
C VAL A 421 -15.45 -1.35 9.32
N ASP A 422 -16.49 -2.13 9.03
CA ASP A 422 -17.84 -1.89 9.56
C ASP A 422 -17.89 -1.93 11.08
N LYS A 423 -17.21 -2.91 11.69
CA LYS A 423 -17.11 -3.01 13.14
C LYS A 423 -16.34 -1.83 13.73
N ALA A 424 -15.18 -1.48 13.16
CA ALA A 424 -14.39 -0.35 13.62
C ALA A 424 -15.19 0.97 13.55
N ILE A 425 -15.94 1.19 12.47
CA ILE A 425 -16.81 2.36 12.32
C ILE A 425 -17.92 2.38 13.39
N LYS A 426 -18.52 1.23 13.69
CA LYS A 426 -19.55 1.12 14.74
C LYS A 426 -18.98 1.41 16.12
N ASP A 427 -17.84 0.81 16.47
CA ASP A 427 -17.21 0.98 17.78
C ASP A 427 -16.85 2.45 18.03
N ILE A 428 -16.34 3.16 17.02
CA ILE A 428 -16.05 4.61 17.08
C ILE A 428 -17.32 5.45 17.36
N ARG A 429 -18.51 5.00 16.92
CA ARG A 429 -19.77 5.72 17.13
C ARG A 429 -20.36 5.51 18.52
N PHE A 430 -20.17 4.34 19.11
CA PHE A 430 -20.83 3.96 20.37
C PHE A 430 -20.24 4.64 21.61
N GLU A 431 -18.96 5.01 21.60
CA GLU A 431 -18.29 5.47 22.82
C GLU A 431 -18.62 6.91 23.26
N GLY A 432 -19.65 7.57 22.68
CA GLY A 432 -20.04 8.93 23.07
C GLY A 432 -18.86 9.91 23.01
N ALA A 433 -17.87 9.60 22.16
CA ALA A 433 -16.57 10.19 22.21
C ALA A 433 -16.69 11.71 22.06
N ASN A 434 -16.04 12.46 22.96
CA ASN A 434 -16.07 13.91 22.93
C ASN A 434 -15.86 14.41 21.49
N PRO A 435 -16.60 15.43 21.04
CA PRO A 435 -16.54 15.91 19.66
C PRO A 435 -15.14 16.36 19.18
N GLY A 436 -14.16 16.48 20.08
CA GLY A 436 -12.74 16.71 19.77
C GLY A 436 -11.85 15.46 19.71
N SER A 437 -12.38 14.26 19.96
CA SER A 437 -11.58 13.03 19.92
C SER A 437 -11.22 12.66 18.47
N GLN A 438 -9.92 12.44 18.26
CA GLN A 438 -9.38 12.07 16.96
C GLN A 438 -9.88 10.67 16.57
N LYS A 439 -10.76 10.62 15.57
CA LYS A 439 -11.26 9.36 15.03
C LYS A 439 -10.13 8.59 14.33
N PRO A 440 -10.14 7.24 14.42
CA PRO A 440 -9.27 6.41 13.62
C PRO A 440 -9.35 6.76 12.14
N ARG A 441 -8.20 6.83 11.48
CA ARG A 441 -8.08 7.18 10.06
C ARG A 441 -7.29 6.10 9.34
N LEU A 442 -7.89 5.52 8.30
CA LEU A 442 -7.18 4.66 7.36
C LEU A 442 -6.06 5.46 6.69
N LEU A 443 -4.85 4.90 6.65
CA LEU A 443 -3.67 5.57 6.09
C LEU A 443 -3.22 4.91 4.78
N SER A 444 -2.98 3.61 4.79
CA SER A 444 -2.51 2.85 3.62
C SER A 444 -2.76 1.35 3.83
N ALA A 445 -2.41 0.54 2.84
CA ALA A 445 -2.38 -0.90 2.97
C ALA A 445 -1.25 -1.49 2.14
N GLU A 446 -0.87 -2.73 2.46
CA GLU A 446 0.12 -3.52 1.73
C GLU A 446 -0.36 -4.96 1.57
N THR A 447 0.11 -5.59 0.51
CA THR A 447 0.03 -7.02 0.27
C THR A 447 1.29 -7.67 0.84
N VAL A 448 1.10 -8.65 1.71
CA VAL A 448 2.19 -9.29 2.46
C VAL A 448 2.38 -10.72 1.99
N GLU A 449 3.59 -11.02 1.54
CA GLU A 449 4.04 -12.37 1.24
C GLU A 449 4.51 -13.07 2.53
N ILE A 450 3.91 -14.21 2.86
CA ILE A 450 4.23 -14.99 4.06
C ILE A 450 4.69 -16.38 3.64
N PHE A 451 5.89 -16.77 4.04
CA PHE A 451 6.46 -18.08 3.72
C PHE A 451 6.32 -18.99 4.93
N CYS A 452 5.58 -20.09 4.80
CA CYS A 452 5.45 -21.09 5.86
C CYS A 452 5.76 -22.49 5.33
N ARG A 453 6.32 -23.36 6.18
CA ARG A 453 6.55 -24.77 5.83
C ARG A 453 5.30 -25.62 6.02
N GLN A 454 4.52 -25.26 7.02
CA GLN A 454 3.29 -25.93 7.39
C GLN A 454 2.15 -24.94 7.28
N PHE A 455 0.97 -25.52 7.23
CA PHE A 455 -0.25 -24.80 7.04
C PHE A 455 -1.03 -24.91 8.35
N SER A 456 -0.81 -23.92 9.22
CA SER A 456 -1.60 -23.66 10.43
C SER A 456 -1.78 -22.16 10.59
N GLU A 457 -2.91 -21.73 11.14
CA GLU A 457 -3.18 -20.31 11.37
C GLU A 457 -2.16 -19.71 12.35
N GLU A 458 -1.71 -20.50 13.32
CA GLU A 458 -0.67 -20.13 14.28
C GLU A 458 0.69 -19.89 13.61
N ASP A 459 1.10 -20.76 12.68
CA ASP A 459 2.36 -20.59 11.94
C ASP A 459 2.30 -19.36 11.05
N ILE A 460 1.19 -19.16 10.33
CA ILE A 460 1.00 -17.98 9.48
C ILE A 460 1.08 -16.71 10.33
N LYS A 461 0.37 -16.66 11.47
CA LYS A 461 0.45 -15.54 12.42
C LYS A 461 1.86 -15.34 12.96
N GLY A 462 2.55 -16.42 13.35
CA GLY A 462 3.93 -16.38 13.81
C GLY A 462 4.87 -15.76 12.76
N GLU A 463 4.75 -16.18 11.51
CA GLU A 463 5.57 -15.67 10.40
C GLU A 463 5.22 -14.24 10.00
N THR A 464 4.01 -13.74 10.32
CA THR A 464 3.69 -12.32 10.14
C THR A 464 4.39 -11.40 11.13
N GLU A 465 4.75 -11.93 12.30
CA GLU A 465 5.49 -11.21 13.35
C GLU A 465 7.00 -11.49 13.29
N ASN A 466 7.40 -12.57 12.62
CA ASN A 466 8.79 -12.93 12.44
C ASN A 466 9.50 -11.92 11.53
N THR A 467 10.60 -11.38 12.04
CA THR A 467 11.43 -10.41 11.32
C THR A 467 12.71 -11.03 10.77
N PHE A 468 13.05 -12.27 11.13
CA PHE A 468 14.29 -12.90 10.72
C PHE A 468 14.02 -14.22 10.00
N GLN A 469 14.48 -14.31 8.76
CA GLN A 469 14.32 -15.48 7.92
C GLN A 469 15.68 -16.07 7.55
N TYR A 470 15.88 -17.30 7.96
CA TYR A 470 17.09 -18.05 7.64
C TYR A 470 16.91 -18.79 6.31
N ASN A 471 17.74 -18.47 5.32
CA ASN A 471 17.84 -19.19 4.05
C ASN A 471 16.49 -19.37 3.30
N ARG A 472 15.75 -18.26 3.13
CA ARG A 472 14.39 -18.19 2.54
C ARG A 472 14.25 -18.99 1.24
N ILE A 473 15.18 -18.80 0.30
CA ILE A 473 15.12 -19.41 -1.05
C ILE A 473 15.60 -20.87 -1.05
N GLY A 474 16.33 -21.30 -0.02
CA GLY A 474 16.89 -22.64 0.08
C GLY A 474 15.92 -23.73 0.56
N THR A 475 14.73 -23.36 1.03
CA THR A 475 13.73 -24.32 1.52
C THR A 475 12.76 -24.72 0.42
N ILE A 476 13.16 -25.72 -0.37
CA ILE A 476 12.24 -26.50 -1.21
C ILE A 476 11.11 -27.02 -0.30
N ASN A 477 9.87 -27.02 -0.79
CA ASN A 477 8.64 -27.42 -0.07
C ASN A 477 8.18 -26.40 0.99
N CYS A 478 7.97 -25.15 0.58
CA CYS A 478 7.26 -24.17 1.39
C CYS A 478 5.97 -23.70 0.69
N PHE A 479 5.08 -23.09 1.46
CA PHE A 479 3.90 -22.41 0.97
C PHE A 479 4.13 -20.91 1.05
N LEU A 480 3.79 -20.21 -0.03
CA LEU A 480 3.65 -18.77 -0.06
C LEU A 480 2.18 -18.42 0.16
N PHE A 481 1.91 -17.64 1.20
CA PHE A 481 0.61 -17.07 1.47
C PHE A 481 0.59 -15.58 1.17
N MET A 482 -0.51 -15.13 0.56
CA MET A 482 -0.80 -13.72 0.36
C MET A 482 -1.73 -13.26 1.46
N ALA A 483 -1.28 -12.32 2.28
CA ALA A 483 -2.08 -11.65 3.28
C ALA A 483 -2.21 -10.17 2.95
N PHE A 484 -3.14 -9.50 3.63
CA PHE A 484 -3.40 -8.09 3.41
C PHE A 484 -3.26 -7.33 4.73
N ARG A 485 -2.37 -6.34 4.80
CA ARG A 485 -2.17 -5.52 6.01
C ARG A 485 -2.67 -4.12 5.77
N VAL A 486 -3.51 -3.64 6.69
CA VAL A 486 -4.06 -2.30 6.68
C VAL A 486 -3.43 -1.46 7.78
N TYR A 487 -2.97 -0.26 7.42
CA TYR A 487 -2.38 0.71 8.33
C TYR A 487 -3.37 1.84 8.64
N PHE A 488 -3.46 2.21 9.91
CA PHE A 488 -4.34 3.28 10.36
C PHE A 488 -3.74 4.09 11.51
N ASP A 489 -4.11 5.35 11.58
CA ASP A 489 -3.87 6.23 12.73
C ASP A 489 -4.97 5.99 13.75
N VAL A 490 -4.63 5.53 14.96
CA VAL A 490 -5.60 5.33 16.04
C VAL A 490 -5.99 6.62 16.76
N GLY A 491 -5.29 7.72 16.49
CA GLY A 491 -5.42 8.97 17.22
C GLY A 491 -4.91 8.89 18.65
N GLN A 492 -4.81 10.04 19.30
CA GLN A 492 -4.27 10.15 20.65
C GLN A 492 -5.09 9.34 21.67
N VAL A 493 -6.41 9.27 21.49
CA VAL A 493 -7.32 8.51 22.36
C VAL A 493 -7.08 7.00 22.20
N GLY A 494 -6.93 6.50 20.98
CA GLY A 494 -6.70 5.06 20.76
C GLY A 494 -5.38 4.55 21.35
N ARG A 495 -4.35 5.40 21.47
CA ARG A 495 -3.07 5.04 22.09
C ARG A 495 -3.24 4.62 23.55
N THR A 496 -4.06 5.32 24.33
CA THR A 496 -4.23 5.05 25.77
C THR A 496 -4.98 3.74 26.03
N PHE A 497 -5.83 3.30 25.11
CA PHE A 497 -6.50 2.00 25.18
C PHE A 497 -5.54 0.84 24.87
N ARG A 498 -4.65 0.98 23.88
CA ARG A 498 -3.67 -0.07 23.55
C ARG A 498 -2.69 -0.35 24.69
N SER A 499 -2.25 0.69 25.41
CA SER A 499 -1.40 0.48 26.61
C SER A 499 -2.08 -0.36 27.69
N ARG A 500 -3.42 -0.48 27.69
CA ARG A 500 -4.18 -1.29 28.65
C ARG A 500 -4.41 -2.74 28.16
N SER A 501 -4.59 -2.97 26.86
CA SER A 501 -4.87 -4.33 26.34
C SER A 501 -3.62 -5.19 26.09
N VAL A 502 -2.48 -4.57 25.73
CA VAL A 502 -1.23 -5.31 25.47
C VAL A 502 -0.63 -5.85 26.77
N ALA A 503 -0.85 -5.18 27.90
CA ALA A 503 -0.45 -5.68 29.22
C ALA A 503 -1.27 -6.91 29.69
N SER A 504 -2.39 -7.26 29.03
CA SER A 504 -3.29 -8.32 29.50
C SER A 504 -3.34 -9.57 28.62
N THR A 505 -2.70 -9.59 27.45
CA THR A 505 -2.71 -10.75 26.53
C THR A 505 -1.35 -11.46 26.41
N ALA A 506 -0.26 -10.85 26.86
CA ALA A 506 1.00 -11.56 27.06
C ALA A 506 0.94 -12.32 28.40
N SER A 507 0.92 -13.66 28.34
CA SER A 507 0.94 -14.59 29.49
C SER A 507 -0.40 -14.94 30.15
N ARG A 508 -1.26 -15.64 29.41
CA ARG A 508 -1.91 -16.85 29.95
C ARG A 508 -1.46 -18.06 29.13
N LYS A 509 -0.21 -18.49 29.34
CA LYS A 509 0.11 -19.91 29.17
C LYS A 509 -0.65 -20.65 30.26
N THR A 510 -1.67 -21.40 29.87
CA THR A 510 -2.23 -22.43 30.74
C THR A 510 -1.18 -23.54 30.84
N ASP A 511 -0.37 -23.51 31.90
CA ASP A 511 0.41 -24.66 32.33
C ASP A 511 -0.56 -25.76 32.77
N SER A 512 -0.87 -26.68 31.85
CA SER A 512 -1.43 -27.98 32.16
C SER A 512 -0.38 -29.05 31.87
N CYS A 513 0.74 -28.98 32.59
CA CYS A 513 1.64 -30.12 32.72
C CYS A 513 0.95 -31.13 33.65
N LYS A 514 0.17 -32.05 33.07
CA LYS A 514 -0.24 -33.28 33.76
C LYS A 514 0.99 -34.18 33.87
N VAL A 515 1.43 -34.35 35.11
CA VAL A 515 2.27 -35.48 35.52
C VAL A 515 1.52 -36.76 35.22
N LEU A 516 2.11 -37.63 34.41
CA LEU A 516 2.03 -39.08 34.52
C LEU A 516 3.42 -39.65 34.30
#